data_AF-A0A538HQF7-F1
#
_entry.id   AF-A0A538HQF7-F1
#
_cell.length_a   1.000
_cell.length_b   1.000
_cell.length_c   1.000
_cell.angle_alpha   90.00
_cell.angle_beta   90.00
_cell.angle_gamma   90.00
#
_symmetry.space_group_name_H-M   'P 1'
#
loop_
_entity.id
_entity.type
_entity.pdbx_description
1 polymer ?
#
loop_
_entity_poly.entity_id
_entity_poly.type
_entity_poly.pdbx_seq_one_letter_code
_entity_poly.pdbx_strand_id
1 'polypeptide(L)' 'MEIDKQQIIELLRKEGKNEHVQKAIDELPEKVDHEQHAQMLERFGIDPGDLAAKAARGIV' A
#
# COMPACT_ATOMS: atom_id res chain seq x y z
N MET A 1 0.02 2.15 -12.47
CA MET A 1 0.54 0.78 -12.17
C MET A 1 -0.24 0.22 -10.99
N GLU A 2 -0.71 -1.02 -11.08
CA GLU A 2 -1.53 -1.64 -10.03
C GLU A 2 -0.66 -2.40 -9.02
N ILE A 3 -0.86 -2.14 -7.73
CA ILE A 3 -0.19 -2.82 -6.62
C ILE A 3 -1.24 -3.60 -5.84
N ASP A 4 -0.90 -4.83 -5.47
CA ASP A 4 -1.76 -5.67 -4.64
C ASP A 4 -1.94 -5.07 -3.25
N LYS A 5 -3.19 -5.04 -2.74
CA LYS A 5 -3.45 -4.51 -1.39
C LYS A 5 -2.65 -5.23 -0.30
N GLN A 6 -2.32 -6.49 -0.52
CA GLN A 6 -1.49 -7.28 0.40
C GLN A 6 -0.11 -6.65 0.62
N GLN A 7 0.54 -6.13 -0.43
CA GLN A 7 1.84 -5.47 -0.31
C GLN A 7 1.77 -4.21 0.56
N ILE A 8 0.66 -3.47 0.44
CA ILE A 8 0.39 -2.26 1.23
C ILE A 8 0.22 -2.60 2.70
N ILE A 9 -0.56 -3.63 2.97
CA ILE A 9 -0.82 -4.14 4.31
C ILE A 9 0.49 -4.62 4.96
N GLU A 10 1.33 -5.36 4.24
CA GLU A 10 2.61 -5.82 4.77
C GLU A 10 3.52 -4.65 5.14
N LEU A 11 3.59 -3.61 4.31
CA LEU A 11 4.39 -2.41 4.59
C LEU A 11 3.88 -1.69 5.84
N LEU A 12 2.59 -1.39 5.87
CA LEU A 12 1.93 -0.74 7.01
C LEU A 12 2.11 -1.54 8.30
N ARG A 13 2.03 -2.87 8.23
CA ARG A 13 2.25 -3.77 9.36
C ARG A 13 3.71 -3.73 9.83
N LYS A 14 4.65 -3.67 8.89
CA LYS A 14 6.10 -3.59 9.16
C LYS A 14 6.51 -2.25 9.78
N GLU A 15 5.82 -1.18 9.42
CA GLU A 15 5.97 0.13 10.05
C GLU A 15 5.24 0.27 11.40
N GLY A 16 4.47 -0.75 11.82
CA GLY A 16 3.68 -0.72 13.05
C GLY A 16 2.39 0.11 12.95
N LYS A 17 2.00 0.54 11.75
CA LYS A 17 0.79 1.31 11.45
C LYS A 17 -0.45 0.42 11.38
N ASN A 18 -0.70 -0.40 12.39
CA ASN A 18 -1.81 -1.38 12.41
C ASN A 18 -3.21 -0.75 12.24
N GLU A 19 -3.43 0.47 12.73
CA GLU A 19 -4.70 1.20 12.50
C GLU A 19 -4.89 1.56 11.02
N HIS A 20 -3.82 1.96 10.34
CA HIS A 20 -3.84 2.22 8.91
C HIS A 20 -3.92 0.93 8.09
N VAL A 21 -3.35 -0.18 8.58
CA VAL A 21 -3.52 -1.53 7.96
C VAL A 21 -5.00 -1.88 7.85
N GLN A 22 -5.74 -1.77 8.95
CA GLN A 22 -7.17 -2.11 8.99
C GLN A 22 -7.98 -1.22 8.04
N LYS A 23 -7.75 0.10 8.06
CA LYS A 23 -8.41 1.03 7.13
C LYS A 23 -8.04 0.77 5.67
N ALA A 24 -6.78 0.47 5.40
CA ALA A 24 -6.31 0.10 4.08
C ALA A 24 -6.96 -1.21 3.58
N ILE A 25 -7.19 -2.19 4.44
CA ILE A 25 -7.87 -3.45 4.06
C ILE A 25 -9.31 -3.21 3.60
N ASP A 26 -10.00 -2.31 4.30
CA ASP A 26 -11.43 -2.04 4.15
C ASP A 26 -11.72 -1.04 3.03
N GLU A 27 -10.91 0.03 2.94
CA GLU A 27 -11.10 1.11 1.96
C GLU A 27 -10.31 0.90 0.66
N LEU A 28 -9.19 0.16 0.67
CA LEU A 28 -8.44 -0.06 -0.56
C LEU A 28 -9.02 -1.24 -1.35
N PRO A 29 -9.22 -1.06 -2.68
CA PRO A 29 -9.57 -2.16 -3.55
C PRO A 29 -8.46 -3.23 -3.60
N GLU A 30 -8.81 -4.40 -4.08
CA GLU A 30 -7.89 -5.53 -4.32
C GLU A 30 -6.63 -5.11 -5.10
N LYS A 31 -6.82 -4.26 -6.12
CA LYS A 31 -5.76 -3.62 -6.90
C LYS A 31 -5.76 -2.13 -6.63
N VAL A 32 -4.69 -1.65 -6.02
CA VAL A 32 -4.49 -0.24 -5.71
C VAL A 32 -3.62 0.36 -6.79
N ASP A 33 -4.19 1.28 -7.57
CA ASP A 33 -3.39 2.00 -8.55
C ASP A 33 -2.54 3.04 -7.83
N HIS A 34 -1.22 2.87 -7.87
CA HIS A 34 -0.29 3.82 -7.28
C HIS A 34 -0.58 5.23 -7.77
N GLU A 35 -0.87 5.41 -9.06
CA GLU A 35 -1.01 6.73 -9.67
C GLU A 35 -2.33 7.40 -9.30
N GLN A 36 -3.42 6.63 -9.29
CA GLN A 36 -4.75 7.16 -8.95
C GLN A 36 -4.93 7.33 -7.44
N HIS A 37 -4.31 6.43 -6.65
CA HIS A 37 -4.50 6.36 -5.20
C HIS A 37 -3.28 6.87 -4.42
N ALA A 38 -2.25 7.43 -5.09
CA ALA A 38 -1.07 8.03 -4.45
C ALA A 38 -1.46 8.98 -3.33
N GLN A 39 -2.33 9.96 -3.62
CA GLN A 39 -2.75 10.97 -2.66
C GLN A 39 -3.57 10.40 -1.47
N MET A 40 -4.14 9.21 -1.63
CA MET A 40 -4.83 8.49 -0.56
C MET A 40 -3.81 7.72 0.30
N LEU A 41 -2.89 7.01 -0.35
CA LEU A 41 -1.78 6.30 0.30
C LEU A 41 -0.89 7.25 1.11
N GLU A 42 -0.54 8.41 0.54
CA GLU A 42 0.22 9.45 1.23
C GLU A 42 -0.49 9.96 2.49
N ARG A 43 -1.83 10.04 2.48
CA ARG A 43 -2.62 10.37 3.68
C ARG A 43 -2.58 9.31 4.77
N PHE A 44 -2.34 8.06 4.40
CA PHE A 44 -2.06 6.97 5.34
C PHE A 44 -0.58 6.91 5.76
N GLY A 45 0.25 7.83 5.25
CA GLY A 45 1.70 7.83 5.44
C GLY A 45 2.38 6.67 4.72
N ILE A 46 1.77 6.17 3.65
CA ILE A 46 2.31 5.13 2.78
C ILE A 46 2.92 5.84 1.59
N ASP A 47 4.21 5.64 1.38
CA ASP A 47 4.88 6.20 0.22
C ASP A 47 4.59 5.31 -0.99
N PRO A 48 3.83 5.79 -1.98
CA PRO A 48 3.45 4.94 -3.10
C PRO A 48 4.72 4.56 -3.90
N GLY A 49 5.74 5.42 -3.95
CA GLY A 49 7.06 5.17 -4.54
C GLY A 49 7.75 3.95 -3.95
N ASP A 50 7.89 3.92 -2.62
CA ASP A 50 8.52 2.82 -1.88
C ASP A 50 7.70 1.53 -1.97
N LEU A 51 6.38 1.67 -1.97
CA LEU A 51 5.44 0.57 -2.15
C LEU A 51 5.57 -0.08 -3.54
N ALA A 52 5.59 0.71 -4.62
CA ALA A 52 5.79 0.21 -5.99
C ALA A 52 7.16 -0.44 -6.15
N ALA A 53 8.20 0.17 -5.59
CA ALA A 53 9.55 -0.38 -5.62
C ALA A 53 9.65 -1.73 -4.89
N LYS A 54 8.93 -1.92 -3.78
CA LYS A 54 8.88 -3.19 -3.06
C LYS A 54 8.01 -4.24 -3.75
N ALA A 55 6.85 -3.84 -4.28
CA ALA A 55 5.99 -4.72 -5.07
C ALA A 55 6.73 -5.25 -6.31
N ALA A 56 7.49 -4.38 -7.00
CA ALA A 56 8.34 -4.77 -8.12
C ALA A 56 9.54 -5.65 -7.71
N ARG A 57 9.93 -5.64 -6.44
CA ARG A 57 11.11 -6.35 -5.92
C ARG A 57 10.75 -7.62 -5.12
N GLY A 58 9.46 -7.91 -4.95
CA GLY A 58 8.94 -8.84 -3.94
C GLY A 58 8.21 -10.09 -4.45
N ILE A 59 8.33 -10.46 -5.73
CA ILE A 59 7.79 -11.74 -6.24
C ILE A 59 8.79 -12.38 -7.21
N VAL A 60 9.64 -13.27 -6.68
CA VAL A 60 10.14 -14.49 -7.36
C VAL A 60 10.09 -15.64 -6.37
#